data_AF-A0ABC9YE20-F1
#
_entry.id   AF-A0ABC9YE20-F1
#
_cell.length_a   1.000
_cell.length_b   1.000
_cell.length_c   1.000
_cell.angle_alpha   90.00
_cell.angle_beta   90.00
_cell.angle_gamma   90.00
#
_symmetry.space_group_name_H-M   'P 1'
#
loop_
_entity.id
_entity.type
_entity.pdbx_description
1 polymer ?
#
loop_
_entity_poly.entity_id
_entity_poly.type
_entity_poly.pdbx_seq_one_letter_code
_entity_poly.pdbx_strand_id
1 'polypeptide(L)'
;MLYLCTVSWMVANALWGWLQQWKQSNWQRRGKPIWAAPLWQDIAARLEKLDVQVCHVDAHIPKNLATEDHQNNQQVDQAAKIEVAQVDLDWQRKGELFIARWALDTSGHQGRDATYRWAHDRGLDLTMDAISNVIHQCETCTAIKQAKQVKPVWYGE
;
A
#
# COMPACT_ATOMS: atom_id res chain seq x y z
N MET A 1 8.59 -6.93 31.46
CA MET A 1 9.47 -5.97 30.78
C MET A 1 9.77 -6.49 29.39
N LEU A 2 9.24 -5.82 28.37
CA LEU A 2 9.43 -6.15 26.96
C LEU A 2 10.61 -5.33 26.41
N TYR A 3 11.46 -5.95 25.61
CA TYR A 3 12.54 -5.27 24.91
C TYR A 3 12.17 -5.07 23.45
N LEU A 4 12.14 -3.82 23.00
CA LEU A 4 11.88 -3.47 21.61
C LEU A 4 13.17 -2.90 20.99
N CYS A 5 13.90 -3.74 20.27
CA CYS A 5 15.08 -3.31 19.53
C CYS A 5 14.71 -2.99 18.08
N THR A 6 15.08 -1.80 17.60
CA THR A 6 14.83 -1.37 16.22
C THR A 6 16.11 -0.88 15.57
N VAL A 7 16.29 -1.21 14.29
CA VAL A 7 17.36 -0.61 13.47
C VAL A 7 17.01 0.80 12.99
N SER A 8 15.74 1.17 13.04
CA SER A 8 15.28 2.47 12.55
C SER A 8 15.51 3.55 13.60
N TRP A 9 16.47 4.41 13.32
CA TRP A 9 16.79 5.57 14.16
C TRP A 9 15.59 6.49 14.36
N MET A 10 14.71 6.61 13.35
CA MET A 10 13.47 7.39 13.45
C MET A 10 12.50 6.77 14.46
N VAL A 11 12.30 5.45 14.41
CA VAL A 11 11.36 4.75 15.30
C VAL A 11 11.89 4.78 16.73
N ALA A 12 13.19 4.53 16.92
CA ALA A 12 13.81 4.62 18.23
C ALA A 12 13.60 5.99 18.88
N ASN A 13 13.87 7.09 18.17
CA ASN A 13 13.67 8.45 18.69
C ASN A 13 12.20 8.78 18.95
N ALA A 14 11.30 8.31 18.09
CA ALA A 14 9.87 8.51 18.28
C ALA A 14 9.41 7.87 19.61
N LEU A 15 9.84 6.64 19.86
CA LEU A 15 9.49 5.88 21.07
C LEU A 15 10.19 6.41 22.32
N TRP A 16 11.44 6.90 22.20
CA TRP A 16 12.19 7.42 23.35
C TRP A 16 11.65 8.73 23.90
N GLY A 17 11.11 9.62 23.07
CA GLY A 17 10.77 10.96 23.54
C GLY A 17 9.73 11.72 22.72
N TRP A 18 9.55 11.44 21.43
CA TRP A 18 8.61 12.24 20.63
C TRP A 18 7.15 11.85 20.85
N LEU A 19 6.84 10.59 21.20
CA LEU A 19 5.45 10.17 21.44
C LEU A 19 4.75 11.04 22.49
N GLN A 20 5.42 11.35 23.60
CA GLN A 20 4.86 12.22 24.63
C GLN A 20 4.66 13.66 24.13
N GLN A 21 5.64 14.19 23.38
CA GLN A 21 5.56 15.54 22.81
C GLN A 21 4.45 15.65 21.76
N TRP A 22 4.31 14.65 20.90
CA TRP A 22 3.25 14.57 19.89
C TRP A 22 1.87 14.41 20.53
N LYS A 23 1.74 13.61 21.58
CA LYS A 23 0.48 13.49 22.32
C LYS A 23 0.06 14.85 22.90
N GLN A 24 1.01 15.61 23.46
CA GLN A 24 0.76 16.95 23.99
C GLN A 24 0.42 17.97 22.89
N SER A 25 0.98 17.82 21.69
CA SER A 25 0.69 18.70 20.55
C SER A 25 -0.50 18.23 19.69
N ASN A 26 -1.37 17.37 20.25
CA ASN A 26 -2.49 16.75 19.56
C ASN A 26 -2.11 16.11 18.21
N TRP A 27 -0.95 15.45 18.18
CA TRP A 27 -0.38 14.77 17.02
C TRP A 27 -0.15 15.69 15.83
N GLN A 28 0.07 16.98 16.09
CA GLN A 28 0.33 17.99 15.08
C GLN A 28 1.69 18.67 15.30
N ARG A 29 2.30 19.09 14.20
CA ARG A 29 3.47 19.97 14.19
C ARG A 29 3.18 21.15 13.28
N ARG A 30 3.23 22.37 13.83
CA ARG A 30 2.91 23.62 13.10
C ARG A 30 1.53 23.60 12.42
N GLY A 31 0.52 23.05 13.11
CA GLY A 31 -0.87 22.97 12.61
C GLY A 31 -1.13 21.90 11.54
N LYS A 32 -0.12 21.07 11.21
CA LYS A 32 -0.30 19.91 10.31
C LYS A 32 -0.17 18.61 11.10
N PRO A 33 -0.95 17.56 10.77
CA PRO A 33 -0.77 16.25 11.40
C PRO A 33 0.63 15.71 11.12
N ILE A 34 1.22 15.03 12.10
CA ILE A 34 2.47 14.31 11.89
C ILE A 34 2.26 13.16 10.89
N TRP A 35 3.32 12.77 10.19
CA TRP A 35 3.26 11.66 9.25
C TRP A 35 2.82 10.37 9.96
N ALA A 36 1.87 9.65 9.37
CA ALA A 36 1.26 8.45 9.93
C ALA A 36 0.73 8.60 11.37
N ALA A 37 0.19 9.78 11.73
CA ALA A 37 -0.37 10.03 13.07
C ALA A 37 -1.30 8.91 13.62
N PRO A 38 -2.20 8.29 12.82
CA PRO A 38 -3.03 7.19 13.31
C PRO A 38 -2.24 5.96 13.77
N LEU A 39 -1.14 5.63 13.08
CA LEU A 39 -0.28 4.50 13.46
C LEU A 39 0.48 4.80 14.74
N TRP A 40 1.02 6.01 14.89
CA TRP A 40 1.69 6.42 16.12
C TRP A 40 0.75 6.48 17.34
N GLN A 41 -0.51 6.86 17.12
CA GLN A 41 -1.55 6.81 18.16
C GLN A 41 -1.84 5.39 18.63
N ASP A 42 -2.00 4.44 17.70
CA ASP A 42 -2.23 3.03 18.03
C ASP A 42 -1.02 2.43 18.77
N ILE A 43 0.20 2.73 18.30
CA ILE A 43 1.44 2.32 18.96
C ILE A 43 1.51 2.88 20.39
N ALA A 44 1.25 4.17 20.58
CA ALA A 44 1.27 4.79 21.90
C ALA A 44 0.22 4.17 22.86
N ALA A 45 -1.00 3.92 22.37
CA ALA A 45 -2.05 3.30 23.17
C ALA A 45 -1.71 1.85 23.59
N ARG A 46 -1.00 1.11 22.75
CA ARG A 46 -0.49 -0.23 23.08
C ARG A 46 0.66 -0.18 24.06
N LEU A 47 1.58 0.76 23.89
CA LEU A 47 2.76 0.93 24.76
C LEU A 47 2.39 1.44 26.16
N GLU A 48 1.33 2.25 26.32
CA GLU A 48 0.85 2.68 27.65
C GLU A 48 0.48 1.53 28.58
N LYS A 49 0.19 0.35 28.03
CA LYS A 49 -0.19 -0.85 28.79
C LYS A 49 0.98 -1.81 29.00
N LEU A 50 2.16 -1.49 28.49
CA LEU A 50 3.32 -2.38 28.47
C LEU A 50 4.53 -1.67 29.08
N ASP A 51 5.26 -2.38 29.94
CA ASP A 51 6.56 -1.93 30.43
C ASP A 51 7.63 -2.28 29.38
N VAL A 52 8.01 -1.32 28.55
CA VAL A 52 8.88 -1.50 27.37
C VAL A 52 10.19 -0.74 27.53
N GLN A 53 11.32 -1.44 27.35
CA GLN A 53 12.62 -0.84 27.13
C GLN A 53 12.94 -0.81 25.64
N VAL A 54 13.31 0.36 25.13
CA VAL A 54 13.62 0.58 23.72
C VAL A 54 15.13 0.59 23.53
N CYS A 55 15.60 -0.16 22.53
CA CYS A 55 17.00 -0.20 22.09
C CYS A 55 17.06 0.24 20.62
N HIS A 56 18.02 1.10 20.29
CA HIS A 56 18.40 1.30 18.89
C HIS A 56 19.60 0.42 18.60
N VAL A 57 19.52 -0.35 17.51
CA VAL A 57 20.61 -1.19 17.02
C VAL A 57 21.13 -0.54 15.75
N ASP A 58 22.42 -0.20 15.70
CA ASP A 58 23.01 0.31 14.46
C ASP A 58 23.02 -0.80 13.40
N ALA A 59 22.45 -0.50 12.23
CA ALA A 59 22.32 -1.42 11.10
C ALA A 59 23.66 -1.68 10.37
N HIS A 60 24.70 -0.89 10.66
CA HIS A 60 25.98 -0.95 9.94
C HIS A 60 27.10 -1.64 10.73
N ILE A 61 26.79 -2.40 11.78
CA ILE A 61 27.83 -3.13 12.52
C ILE A 61 28.37 -4.28 11.64
N PRO A 62 29.69 -4.39 11.42
CA PRO A 62 30.26 -5.47 10.64
C PRO A 62 29.99 -6.84 11.31
N LYS A 63 29.73 -7.88 10.50
CA LYS A 63 29.30 -9.23 10.95
C LYS A 63 30.18 -9.87 12.04
N ASN A 64 31.44 -9.46 12.15
CA ASN A 64 32.40 -9.96 13.14
C ASN A 64 32.26 -9.32 14.54
N LEU A 65 31.38 -8.33 14.71
CA LEU A 65 31.06 -7.64 15.97
C LEU A 65 29.56 -7.73 16.33
N ALA A 66 28.78 -8.54 15.59
CA ALA A 66 27.33 -8.61 15.73
C ALA A 66 26.92 -9.24 17.08
N THR A 67 26.21 -8.47 17.90
CA THR A 67 25.52 -8.94 19.11
C THR A 67 24.27 -9.75 18.75
N GLU A 68 23.72 -10.51 19.70
CA GLU A 68 22.49 -11.31 19.54
C GLU A 68 21.32 -10.45 19.02
N ASP A 69 21.21 -9.21 19.49
CA ASP A 69 20.22 -8.23 19.02
C ASP A 69 20.37 -7.89 17.53
N HIS A 70 21.60 -7.84 17.00
CA HIS A 70 21.85 -7.62 15.57
C HIS A 70 21.44 -8.83 14.73
N GLN A 71 21.66 -10.05 15.23
CA GLN A 71 21.23 -11.26 14.53
C GLN A 71 19.69 -11.38 14.52
N ASN A 72 19.03 -11.02 15.62
CA ASN A 72 17.57 -11.00 15.71
C ASN A 72 16.95 -9.91 14.80
N ASN A 73 17.53 -8.70 14.78
CA ASN A 73 17.05 -7.65 13.88
C ASN A 73 17.31 -7.99 12.40
N GLN A 74 18.41 -8.65 12.08
CA GLN A 74 18.67 -9.11 10.70
C GLN A 74 17.65 -10.17 10.27
N GLN A 75 17.25 -11.08 11.16
CA GLN A 75 16.18 -12.05 10.89
C GLN A 75 14.82 -11.36 10.70
N VAL A 76 14.50 -10.35 11.53
CA VAL A 76 13.27 -9.55 11.38
C VAL A 76 13.29 -8.72 10.10
N ASP A 77 14.41 -8.12 9.71
CA ASP A 77 14.58 -7.40 8.44
C ASP A 77 14.43 -8.35 7.24
N GLN A 78 14.97 -9.56 7.33
CA GLN A 78 14.77 -10.59 6.30
C GLN A 78 13.31 -11.04 6.21
N ALA A 79 12.65 -11.28 7.35
CA ALA A 79 11.24 -11.64 7.40
C ALA A 79 10.35 -10.51 6.88
N ALA A 80 10.61 -9.27 7.26
CA ALA A 80 9.91 -8.09 6.77
C ALA A 80 10.13 -7.87 5.28
N LYS A 81 11.32 -8.12 4.74
CA LYS A 81 11.58 -8.07 3.28
C LYS A 81 10.79 -9.13 2.51
N ILE A 82 10.60 -10.31 3.08
CA ILE A 82 9.80 -11.39 2.49
C ILE A 82 8.30 -11.03 2.53
N GLU A 83 7.81 -10.51 3.65
CA GLU A 83 6.41 -10.06 3.80
C GLU A 83 6.12 -8.85 2.90
N VAL A 84 7.03 -7.87 2.83
CA VAL A 84 6.94 -6.73 1.90
C VAL A 84 6.95 -7.21 0.46
N ALA A 85 7.72 -8.23 0.08
CA ALA A 85 7.67 -8.76 -1.28
C ALA A 85 6.31 -9.39 -1.63
N GLN A 86 5.62 -10.04 -0.68
CA GLN A 86 4.24 -10.54 -0.88
C GLN A 86 3.21 -9.40 -0.92
N VAL A 87 3.34 -8.39 -0.06
CA VAL A 87 2.48 -7.20 -0.04
C VAL A 87 2.72 -6.33 -1.28
N ASP A 88 3.94 -6.28 -1.81
CA ASP A 88 4.30 -5.53 -3.01
C ASP A 88 3.70 -6.19 -4.26
N LEU A 89 3.65 -7.53 -4.35
CA LEU A 89 2.91 -8.21 -5.43
C LEU A 89 1.40 -7.91 -5.38
N ASP A 90 0.80 -7.88 -4.18
CA ASP A 90 -0.62 -7.52 -4.02
C ASP A 90 -0.86 -6.03 -4.32
N TRP A 91 0.07 -5.15 -3.93
CA TRP A 91 -0.02 -3.72 -4.20
C TRP A 91 0.22 -3.40 -5.68
N GLN A 92 1.19 -4.06 -6.33
CA GLN A 92 1.41 -3.98 -7.78
C GLN A 92 0.17 -4.46 -8.52
N ARG A 93 -0.41 -5.60 -8.14
CA ARG A 93 -1.65 -6.11 -8.73
C ARG A 93 -2.83 -5.15 -8.52
N LYS A 94 -2.95 -4.55 -7.34
CA LYS A 94 -3.98 -3.53 -7.06
C LYS A 94 -3.76 -2.24 -7.85
N GLY A 95 -2.51 -1.79 -7.99
CA GLY A 95 -2.12 -0.65 -8.81
C GLY A 95 -2.40 -0.90 -10.29
N GLU A 96 -2.08 -2.08 -10.78
CA GLU A 96 -2.37 -2.49 -12.16
C GLU A 96 -3.89 -2.52 -12.43
N LEU A 97 -4.69 -3.10 -11.53
CA LEU A 97 -6.16 -3.07 -11.65
C LEU A 97 -6.73 -1.65 -11.62
N PHE A 98 -6.14 -0.75 -10.82
CA PHE A 98 -6.54 0.65 -10.77
C PHE A 98 -6.28 1.35 -12.11
N ILE A 99 -5.06 1.19 -12.65
CA ILE A 99 -4.70 1.79 -13.94
C ILE A 99 -5.53 1.16 -15.08
N ALA A 100 -5.79 -0.15 -15.03
CA ALA A 100 -6.66 -0.83 -15.99
C ALA A 100 -8.11 -0.29 -15.95
N ARG A 101 -8.66 -0.03 -14.76
CA ARG A 101 -9.98 0.60 -14.61
C ARG A 101 -9.98 2.00 -15.21
N TRP A 102 -8.97 2.81 -14.90
CA TRP A 102 -8.84 4.16 -15.43
C TRP A 102 -8.72 4.18 -16.97
N ALA A 103 -7.94 3.25 -17.53
CA ALA A 103 -7.84 3.08 -18.98
C ALA A 103 -9.19 2.67 -19.62
N LEU A 104 -9.95 1.80 -18.96
CA LEU A 104 -11.27 1.37 -19.44
C LEU A 104 -12.27 2.54 -19.49
N ASP A 105 -12.31 3.32 -18.42
CA ASP A 105 -13.20 4.48 -18.31
C ASP A 105 -12.81 5.56 -19.33
N THR A 106 -11.50 5.83 -19.47
CA THR A 106 -10.98 6.86 -20.39
C THR A 106 -11.08 6.45 -21.86
N SER A 107 -10.98 5.16 -22.16
CA SER A 107 -11.23 4.62 -23.51
C SER A 107 -12.72 4.52 -23.86
N GLY A 108 -13.63 4.91 -22.95
CA GLY A 108 -15.06 4.98 -23.18
C GLY A 108 -15.75 3.61 -23.19
N HIS A 109 -15.28 2.66 -22.37
CA HIS A 109 -15.85 1.32 -22.24
C HIS A 109 -16.00 0.56 -23.58
N GLN A 110 -15.11 0.84 -24.54
CA GLN A 110 -15.13 0.23 -25.88
C GLN A 110 -14.66 -1.23 -25.91
N GLY A 111 -14.29 -1.79 -24.75
CA GLY A 111 -13.87 -3.17 -24.58
C GLY A 111 -12.35 -3.33 -24.48
N ARG A 112 -11.94 -4.60 -24.43
CA ARG A 112 -10.58 -5.02 -24.05
C ARG A 112 -9.51 -4.45 -24.98
N ASP A 113 -9.68 -4.60 -26.28
CA ASP A 113 -8.64 -4.20 -27.25
C ASP A 113 -8.50 -2.68 -27.35
N ALA A 114 -9.60 -1.94 -27.21
CA ALA A 114 -9.58 -0.48 -27.17
C ALA A 114 -8.88 0.03 -25.90
N THR A 115 -9.15 -0.60 -24.76
CA THR A 115 -8.49 -0.29 -23.48
C THR A 115 -6.99 -0.57 -23.54
N TYR A 116 -6.60 -1.72 -24.10
CA TYR A 116 -5.19 -2.08 -24.28
C TYR A 116 -4.45 -1.09 -25.19
N ARG A 117 -5.02 -0.77 -26.36
CA ARG A 117 -4.41 0.24 -27.26
C ARG A 117 -4.26 1.59 -26.60
N TRP A 118 -5.30 2.06 -25.89
CA TRP A 118 -5.25 3.35 -25.19
C TRP A 118 -4.10 3.43 -24.16
N ALA A 119 -3.90 2.35 -23.40
CA ALA A 119 -2.86 2.23 -22.40
C ALA A 119 -1.46 2.12 -23.03
N HIS A 120 -1.33 1.27 -24.05
CA HIS A 120 -0.08 1.07 -24.78
C HIS A 120 0.42 2.36 -25.45
N ASP A 121 -0.46 3.12 -26.10
CA ASP A 121 -0.13 4.40 -26.73
C ASP A 121 0.36 5.46 -25.72
N ARG A 122 0.13 5.24 -24.42
CA ARG A 122 0.52 6.12 -23.30
C ARG A 122 1.65 5.54 -22.46
N GLY A 123 2.24 4.42 -22.88
CA GLY A 123 3.34 3.76 -22.17
C GLY A 123 2.92 3.13 -20.83
N LEU A 124 1.63 2.86 -20.64
CA LEU A 124 1.13 2.14 -19.47
C LEU A 124 1.19 0.64 -19.78
N ASP A 125 2.10 -0.06 -19.12
CA ASP A 125 2.20 -1.52 -19.24
C ASP A 125 1.09 -2.17 -18.39
N LEU A 126 0.05 -2.67 -19.07
CA LEU A 126 -1.07 -3.35 -18.45
C LEU A 126 -1.20 -4.74 -19.03
N THR A 127 -1.34 -5.73 -18.16
CA THR A 127 -1.64 -7.08 -18.60
C THR A 127 -3.05 -7.17 -19.15
N MET A 128 -3.19 -8.04 -20.14
CA MET A 128 -4.47 -8.40 -20.71
C MET A 128 -5.46 -8.99 -19.67
N ASP A 129 -4.94 -9.62 -18.62
CA ASP A 129 -5.75 -10.20 -17.54
C ASP A 129 -6.32 -9.11 -16.64
N ALA A 130 -5.52 -8.11 -16.27
CA ALA A 130 -6.00 -6.96 -15.49
C ALA A 130 -7.13 -6.23 -16.23
N ILE A 131 -6.96 -5.98 -17.53
CA ILE A 131 -7.99 -5.35 -18.39
C ILE A 131 -9.25 -6.22 -18.47
N SER A 132 -9.10 -7.53 -18.67
CA SER A 132 -10.25 -8.45 -18.74
C SER A 132 -11.02 -8.50 -17.41
N ASN A 133 -10.31 -8.46 -16.29
CA ASN A 133 -10.90 -8.47 -14.95
C ASN A 133 -11.72 -7.20 -14.69
N VAL A 134 -11.18 -6.01 -14.98
CA VAL A 134 -11.91 -4.75 -14.77
C VAL A 134 -13.14 -4.62 -15.67
N ILE A 135 -13.09 -5.14 -16.90
CA ILE A 135 -14.24 -5.19 -17.80
C ILE A 135 -15.33 -6.12 -17.26
N HIS A 136 -14.93 -7.30 -16.77
CA HIS A 136 -15.88 -8.26 -16.19
C HIS A 136 -16.59 -7.67 -14.96
N GLN A 137 -15.86 -6.91 -14.13
CA GLN A 137 -16.38 -6.23 -12.95
C GLN A 137 -16.96 -4.83 -13.27
N CYS A 138 -17.19 -4.48 -14.54
CA CYS A 138 -17.73 -3.16 -14.91
C CYS A 138 -19.23 -3.24 -15.15
N GLU A 139 -20.01 -2.58 -14.30
CA GLU A 139 -21.46 -2.46 -14.46
C GLU A 139 -21.83 -1.75 -15.78
N THR A 140 -21.13 -0.67 -16.14
CA THR A 140 -21.32 0.05 -17.40
C THR A 140 -21.09 -0.84 -18.61
N CYS A 141 -19.99 -1.61 -18.65
CA CYS A 141 -19.75 -2.57 -19.74
C CYS A 141 -20.81 -3.66 -19.79
N THR A 142 -21.30 -4.10 -18.63
CA THR A 142 -22.39 -5.09 -18.54
C THR A 142 -23.69 -4.51 -19.11
N ALA A 143 -24.05 -3.28 -18.75
CA ALA A 143 -25.22 -2.58 -19.28
C ALA A 143 -25.11 -2.34 -20.80
N ILE A 144 -23.95 -1.92 -21.30
CA ILE A 144 -23.69 -1.77 -22.74
C ILE A 144 -23.86 -3.11 -23.47
N LYS A 145 -23.34 -4.20 -22.89
CA LYS A 145 -23.46 -5.54 -23.47
C LYS A 145 -24.92 -5.99 -23.52
N GLN A 146 -25.70 -5.74 -22.47
CA GLN A 146 -27.14 -6.02 -22.43
C GLN A 146 -27.91 -5.17 -23.45
N ALA A 147 -27.65 -3.86 -23.51
CA ALA A 147 -28.28 -2.96 -24.47
C ALA A 147 -28.02 -3.36 -25.93
N LYS A 148 -26.82 -3.88 -26.23
CA LYS A 148 -26.50 -4.42 -27.56
C LYS A 148 -27.18 -5.76 -27.88
N GLN A 149 -27.58 -6.53 -26.87
CA GLN A 149 -28.33 -7.78 -27.07
C GLN A 149 -29.83 -7.54 -27.30
N VAL A 150 -30.36 -6.39 -26.87
CA VAL A 150 -31.72 -5.97 -27.20
C VAL A 150 -31.71 -5.34 -28.59
N LYS A 151 -32.26 -6.03 -29.60
CA LYS A 151 -32.40 -5.49 -30.97
C LYS A 151 -33.20 -4.17 -30.94
N PRO A 152 -32.87 -3.18 -31.80
CA PRO A 152 -33.80 -2.07 -32.03
C PRO A 152 -35.06 -2.61 -32.72
N VAL A 153 -36.23 -2.36 -32.11
CA VAL A 153 -37.52 -2.53 -32.77
C VAL A 153 -37.64 -1.38 -33.77
N TRP A 154 -37.43 -1.67 -35.05
CA TRP A 154 -37.70 -0.71 -36.11
C TRP A 154 -39.22 -0.58 -36.28
N TYR A 155 -39.78 0.58 -35.94
CA TYR A 155 -41.08 1.00 -36.50
C TYR A 155 -40.78 1.67 -37.84
N GLY A 156 -41.15 0.98 -38.92
CA GLY A 156 -41.16 1.57 -40.26
C GLY A 156 -42.42 2.40 -40.45
N GLU A 157 -42.23 3.59 -41.03
CA GLU A 157 -43.21 4.28 -41.89
C GLU A 157 -42.53 4.60 -43.22
#